data_AF-A0A7Y8Y4I4-F1
#
_entry.id   AF-A0A7Y8Y4I4-F1
#
_cell.length_a   1.000
_cell.length_b   1.000
_cell.length_c   1.000
_cell.angle_alpha   90.00
_cell.angle_beta   90.00
_cell.angle_gamma   90.00
#
_symmetry.space_group_name_H-M   'P 1'
#
loop_
_entity.id
_entity.type
_entity.pdbx_description
1 polymer ?
#
loop_
_entity_poly.entity_id
_entity_poly.type
_entity_poly.pdbx_seq_one_letter_code
_entity_poly.pdbx_strand_id
1 'polypeptide(L)'
;MNVYSILKARFLINEDATKNWRFIVFLIGLAIIMIANTQSYERKVFKIVALNNEVKELRSEFVDRRSELMQLKMESTVSEKMLMRGIVPSPVPPQKIKVKKPEEKGFFARLWQ
;
A
#
# COMPACT_ATOMS: atom_id res chain seq x y z
N MET A 1 -0.16 -20.43 -57.26
CA MET A 1 0.48 -21.36 -56.31
C MET A 1 -0.54 -21.68 -55.22
N ASN A 2 -1.00 -22.93 -55.15
CA ASN A 2 -2.26 -23.28 -54.48
C ASN A 2 -2.06 -23.46 -52.97
N VAL A 3 -2.31 -22.41 -52.17
CA VAL A 3 -2.18 -22.40 -50.70
C VAL A 3 -3.05 -23.48 -50.02
N TYR A 4 -4.14 -23.89 -50.68
CA TYR A 4 -5.07 -24.91 -50.20
C TYR A 4 -4.45 -26.33 -50.14
N SER A 5 -3.46 -26.66 -50.96
CA SER A 5 -2.81 -27.98 -50.93
C SER A 5 -1.79 -28.12 -49.78
N ILE A 6 -1.22 -26.99 -49.35
CA ILE A 6 -0.36 -26.85 -48.17
C ILE A 6 -1.18 -26.96 -46.88
N LEU A 7 -2.38 -26.37 -46.86
CA LEU A 7 -3.21 -26.35 -45.66
C LEU A 7 -3.89 -27.70 -45.37
N LYS A 8 -4.26 -28.47 -46.40
CA LYS A 8 -5.27 -29.54 -46.21
C LYS A 8 -4.80 -30.97 -46.41
N ALA A 9 -3.77 -31.24 -47.22
CA ALA A 9 -3.56 -32.62 -47.71
C ALA A 9 -2.11 -33.10 -47.75
N ARG A 10 -1.12 -32.27 -48.10
CA ARG A 10 0.27 -32.77 -48.25
C ARG A 10 1.05 -32.90 -46.95
N PHE A 11 0.70 -32.15 -45.90
CA PHE A 11 1.40 -32.23 -44.61
C PHE A 11 0.91 -33.43 -43.77
N LEU A 12 -0.41 -33.71 -43.72
CA LEU A 12 -0.91 -34.84 -42.93
C LEU A 12 -0.74 -36.23 -43.58
N ILE A 13 -0.56 -36.33 -44.91
CA ILE A 13 -0.66 -37.60 -45.67
C ILE A 13 0.71 -38.08 -46.23
N ASN A 14 1.74 -37.24 -46.26
CA ASN A 14 3.09 -37.67 -46.66
C ASN A 14 3.75 -38.55 -45.57
N GLU A 15 4.78 -39.32 -45.94
CA GLU A 15 5.51 -40.28 -45.07
C GLU A 15 5.95 -39.72 -43.70
N ASP A 16 6.04 -38.40 -43.52
CA ASP A 16 6.31 -37.69 -42.25
C ASP A 16 5.06 -37.37 -41.39
N ALA A 17 3.90 -37.98 -41.65
CA ALA A 17 2.62 -37.74 -40.95
C ALA A 17 2.74 -37.80 -39.41
N THR A 18 3.62 -38.66 -38.88
CA THR A 18 3.88 -38.82 -37.44
C THR A 18 4.54 -37.57 -36.82
N LYS A 19 5.47 -36.90 -37.51
CA LYS A 19 6.07 -35.64 -37.03
C LYS A 19 5.03 -34.51 -37.00
N ASN A 20 4.14 -34.50 -37.97
CA ASN A 20 3.14 -33.45 -38.15
C ASN A 20 2.02 -33.56 -37.12
N TRP A 21 1.61 -34.78 -36.76
CA TRP A 21 0.72 -35.02 -35.63
C TRP A 21 1.33 -34.54 -34.30
N ARG A 22 2.61 -34.84 -34.05
CA ARG A 22 3.31 -34.36 -32.85
C ARG A 22 3.37 -32.83 -32.78
N PHE A 23 3.51 -32.15 -33.92
CA PHE A 23 3.48 -30.70 -34.00
C PHE A 23 2.10 -30.10 -33.69
N ILE A 24 1.01 -30.74 -34.13
CA ILE A 24 -0.36 -30.30 -33.81
C ILE A 24 -0.63 -30.44 -32.31
N VAL A 25 -0.25 -31.56 -31.70
CA VAL A 25 -0.37 -31.76 -30.24
C VAL A 25 0.43 -30.71 -29.47
N PHE A 26 1.62 -30.36 -29.96
CA PHE A 26 2.42 -29.29 -29.38
C PHE A 26 1.72 -27.93 -29.42
N LEU A 27 1.10 -27.55 -30.54
CA LEU A 27 0.34 -26.30 -30.65
C LEU A 27 -0.89 -26.27 -29.74
N ILE A 28 -1.60 -27.39 -29.63
CA ILE A 28 -2.75 -27.52 -28.71
C ILE A 28 -2.27 -27.38 -27.26
N GLY A 29 -1.15 -28.01 -26.89
CA GLY A 29 -0.54 -27.87 -25.57
C GLY A 29 -0.16 -26.41 -25.27
N LEU A 30 0.42 -25.71 -26.23
CA LEU A 30 0.73 -24.28 -26.14
C LEU A 30 -0.54 -23.44 -25.93
N ALA A 31 -1.61 -23.73 -26.66
CA ALA A 31 -2.89 -23.04 -26.50
C ALA A 31 -3.48 -23.25 -25.10
N ILE A 32 -3.42 -24.46 -24.55
CA ILE A 32 -3.87 -24.76 -23.19
C ILE A 32 -3.04 -23.98 -22.16
N ILE A 33 -1.71 -23.95 -22.33
CA ILE A 33 -0.81 -23.17 -21.45
C ILE A 33 -1.15 -21.68 -21.51
N MET A 34 -1.46 -21.14 -22.70
CA MET A 34 -1.84 -19.75 -22.87
C MET A 34 -3.15 -19.44 -22.13
N ILE A 35 -4.18 -20.28 -22.31
CA ILE A 35 -5.48 -20.13 -21.62
C ILE A 35 -5.31 -20.19 -20.10
N ALA A 36 -4.53 -21.16 -19.60
CA ALA A 36 -4.28 -21.31 -18.16
C ALA A 36 -3.54 -20.11 -17.56
N ASN A 37 -2.58 -19.54 -18.29
CA ASN A 37 -1.87 -18.33 -17.87
C ASN A 37 -2.80 -17.11 -17.82
N THR A 38 -3.64 -16.92 -18.85
CA THR A 38 -4.61 -15.81 -18.87
C THR A 38 -5.55 -15.88 -17.68
N GLN A 39 -6.12 -17.05 -17.38
CA GLN A 39 -7.02 -17.20 -16.23
C GLN A 39 -6.32 -16.90 -14.89
N SER A 40 -5.05 -17.27 -14.76
CA SER A 40 -4.25 -16.98 -13.57
C SER A 40 -3.90 -15.49 -13.45
N TYR A 41 -3.65 -14.83 -14.58
CA TYR A 41 -3.42 -13.39 -14.65
C TYR A 41 -4.65 -12.60 -14.22
N GLU A 42 -5.83 -12.97 -14.73
CA GLU A 42 -7.10 -12.34 -14.35
C GLU A 42 -7.34 -12.41 -12.84
N ARG A 43 -7.14 -13.58 -12.22
CA ARG A 43 -7.28 -13.75 -10.76
C ARG A 43 -6.36 -12.81 -9.98
N LYS A 44 -5.13 -12.60 -10.44
CA LYS A 44 -4.19 -11.66 -9.82
C LYS A 44 -4.68 -10.22 -9.96
N VAL A 45 -5.20 -9.83 -11.13
CA VAL A 45 -5.74 -8.49 -11.36
C VAL A 45 -6.93 -8.21 -10.45
N PHE A 46 -7.86 -9.16 -10.30
CA PHE A 46 -8.98 -9.03 -9.34
C PHE A 46 -8.48 -8.81 -7.91
N LYS A 47 -7.47 -9.58 -7.48
CA LYS A 47 -6.87 -9.40 -6.16
C LYS A 47 -6.24 -8.00 -6.01
N ILE A 48 -5.52 -7.51 -7.02
CA ILE A 48 -4.92 -6.17 -7.00
C ILE A 48 -6.00 -5.09 -6.86
N VAL A 49 -7.12 -5.21 -7.57
CA VAL A 49 -8.24 -4.26 -7.47
C VAL A 49 -8.85 -4.27 -6.07
N ALA A 50 -9.06 -5.44 -5.48
CA ALA A 50 -9.57 -5.56 -4.11
C ALA A 50 -8.65 -4.88 -3.09
N LEU A 51 -7.34 -5.15 -3.16
CA LEU A 51 -6.33 -4.52 -2.29
C LEU A 51 -6.27 -2.99 -2.49
N ASN A 52 -6.42 -2.51 -3.71
CA ASN A 52 -6.42 -1.06 -3.98
C ASN A 52 -7.65 -0.38 -3.37
N ASN A 53 -8.82 -1.04 -3.45
CA ASN A 53 -10.02 -0.54 -2.78
C ASN A 53 -9.84 -0.47 -1.26
N GLU A 54 -9.27 -1.50 -0.64
CA GLU A 54 -8.97 -1.51 0.81
C GLU A 54 -8.04 -0.35 1.21
N VAL A 55 -6.96 -0.13 0.44
CA VAL A 55 -6.05 1.00 0.67
C VAL A 55 -6.77 2.34 0.56
N LYS A 56 -7.68 2.48 -0.41
CA LYS A 56 -8.47 3.69 -0.61
C LYS A 56 -9.44 3.93 0.56
N GLU A 57 -10.09 2.88 1.04
CA GLU A 57 -10.99 2.92 2.18
C GLU A 57 -10.27 3.33 3.47
N LEU A 58 -9.14 2.68 3.78
CA LEU A 58 -8.30 3.03 4.93
C LEU A 58 -7.80 4.48 4.86
N ARG A 59 -7.46 4.97 3.67
CA ARG A 59 -7.06 6.36 3.49
C ARG A 59 -8.22 7.33 3.72
N SER A 60 -9.44 6.98 3.30
CA SER A 60 -10.64 7.76 3.60
C SER A 60 -10.86 7.81 5.11
N GLU A 61 -10.85 6.66 5.78
CA GLU A 61 -11.02 6.57 7.23
C GLU A 61 -9.97 7.41 7.97
N PHE A 62 -8.70 7.34 7.57
CA PHE A 62 -7.63 8.15 8.17
C PHE A 62 -7.90 9.66 8.04
N VAL A 63 -8.37 10.12 6.89
CA VAL A 63 -8.70 11.54 6.66
C VAL A 63 -9.87 11.96 7.54
N ASP A 64 -10.92 11.15 7.63
CA ASP A 64 -12.10 11.40 8.46
C ASP A 64 -11.72 11.45 9.95
N ARG A 65 -10.98 10.45 10.43
CA ARG A 65 -10.47 10.38 11.81
C ARG A 65 -9.55 11.54 12.15
N ARG A 66 -8.68 11.97 11.23
CA ARG A 66 -7.82 13.13 11.44
C ARG A 66 -8.66 14.41 11.63
N SER A 67 -9.71 14.58 10.84
CA SER A 67 -10.63 15.71 10.98
C SER A 67 -11.35 15.68 12.33
N GLU A 68 -11.86 14.52 12.74
CA GLU A 68 -12.51 14.30 14.04
C GLU A 68 -11.57 14.64 15.21
N LEU A 69 -10.32 14.16 15.16
CA LEU A 69 -9.31 14.47 16.18
C LEU A 69 -8.97 15.97 16.23
N MET A 70 -8.94 16.63 15.08
CA MET A 70 -8.72 18.08 15.03
C MET A 70 -9.86 18.82 15.72
N GLN A 71 -11.10 18.43 15.46
CA GLN A 71 -12.28 19.00 16.13
C GLN A 71 -12.24 18.77 17.64
N LEU A 72 -11.92 17.55 18.08
CA LEU A 72 -11.80 17.22 19.49
C LEU A 72 -10.66 17.97 20.21
N LYS A 73 -9.59 18.30 19.49
CA LYS A 73 -8.44 19.05 20.01
C LYS A 73 -8.64 20.57 19.97
N MET A 74 -9.72 21.08 19.36
CA MET A 74 -9.98 22.52 19.33
C MET A 74 -10.09 23.09 20.74
N GLU A 75 -9.41 24.20 20.97
CA GLU A 75 -9.33 24.86 22.28
C GLU A 75 -10.71 25.23 22.82
N SER A 76 -11.65 25.59 21.93
CA SER A 76 -13.06 25.84 22.25
C SER A 76 -13.77 24.58 22.76
N THR A 77 -13.63 23.44 22.08
CA THR A 77 -14.25 22.17 22.50
C THR A 77 -13.62 21.62 23.79
N VAL A 78 -12.31 21.79 23.95
CA VAL A 78 -11.61 21.39 25.18
C VAL A 78 -12.03 22.29 26.35
N SER A 79 -12.09 23.61 26.17
CA SER A 79 -12.51 24.54 27.23
C SER A 79 -13.97 24.33 27.65
N GLU A 80 -14.87 24.06 26.70
CA GLU A 80 -16.28 23.72 26.99
C GLU A 80 -16.41 22.44 27.83
N LYS A 81 -15.67 21.37 27.48
CA LYS A 81 -15.65 20.13 28.28
C LYS A 81 -14.99 20.31 29.65
N MET A 82 -14.00 21.19 29.77
CA MET A 82 -13.27 21.46 31.00
C MET A 82 -14.05 22.36 31.98
N LEU A 83 -15.00 23.17 31.48
CA LEU A 83 -15.92 23.94 32.32
C LEU A 83 -16.76 23.04 33.24
N MET A 84 -17.23 21.89 32.76
CA MET A 84 -17.95 20.92 33.61
C MET A 84 -17.09 20.35 34.74
N ARG A 85 -15.75 20.39 34.60
CA ARG A 85 -14.79 19.96 35.62
C ARG A 85 -14.32 21.12 36.52
N GLY A 86 -14.88 22.32 36.35
CA GLY A 86 -14.50 23.52 37.10
C GLY A 86 -13.15 24.13 36.69
N ILE A 87 -12.58 23.70 35.55
CA ILE A 87 -11.29 24.20 35.05
C ILE A 87 -11.56 25.31 34.04
N VAL A 88 -11.09 26.52 34.34
CA VAL A 88 -11.21 27.71 33.49
C VAL A 88 -9.84 28.10 32.89
N PRO A 89 -9.82 28.55 31.62
CA PRO A 89 -8.59 29.07 31.03
C PRO A 89 -8.09 30.29 31.81
N SER A 90 -6.78 30.34 32.07
CA SER A 90 -6.16 31.48 32.74
C SER A 90 -6.17 32.71 31.81
N PRO A 91 -6.69 33.87 32.25
CA PRO A 91 -6.56 35.12 31.49
C PRO A 91 -5.13 35.68 31.49
N VAL A 92 -4.27 35.19 32.40
CA VAL A 92 -2.89 35.66 32.58
C VAL A 92 -1.92 34.66 31.95
N PRO A 93 -0.95 35.10 31.14
CA PRO A 93 0.01 34.21 30.49
C PRO A 93 0.92 33.49 31.51
N PRO A 94 1.34 32.24 31.23
CA PRO A 94 2.19 31.47 32.14
C PRO A 94 3.61 32.05 32.22
N GLN A 95 4.15 32.15 33.44
CA GLN A 95 5.52 32.60 33.67
C GLN A 95 6.51 31.42 33.60
N LYS A 96 7.57 31.57 32.81
CA LYS A 96 8.63 30.56 32.69
C LYS A 96 9.59 30.65 33.89
N ILE A 97 9.44 29.74 34.86
CA ILE A 97 10.38 29.62 35.98
C ILE A 97 11.65 28.91 35.48
N LYS A 98 12.70 29.68 35.16
CA LYS A 98 14.04 29.12 34.91
C LYS A 98 14.76 29.00 36.25
N VAL A 99 14.90 27.77 36.76
CA VAL A 99 15.72 27.50 37.94
C VAL A 99 17.19 27.70 37.54
N LYS A 100 17.81 28.80 38.00
CA LYS A 100 19.26 28.97 37.93
C LYS A 100 19.87 27.97 38.92
N LYS A 101 20.32 26.81 38.43
CA LYS A 101 21.17 25.93 39.23
C LYS A 101 22.48 26.68 39.51
N PRO A 102 22.97 26.70 40.75
CA PRO A 102 24.27 27.28 41.05
C PRO A 102 25.33 26.55 40.22
N GLU A 103 26.23 27.30 39.59
CA GLU A 103 27.38 26.75 38.89
C GLU A 103 28.29 26.07 39.92
N GLU A 104 28.19 24.75 40.06
CA GLU A 104 29.20 23.98 40.75
C GLU A 104 30.47 24.05 39.91
N LYS A 105 31.51 24.69 40.46
CA LYS A 105 32.86 24.71 39.88
C LYS A 105 33.24 23.26 39.55
N GLY A 106 33.25 22.95 38.26
CA GLY A 106 33.55 21.62 37.76
C GLY A 106 34.90 21.14 38.29
N PHE A 107 35.02 19.83 38.48
CA PHE A 107 36.18 19.09 38.97
C PHE A 107 37.54 19.64 38.53
N PHE A 108 37.64 20.13 37.29
CA PHE A 108 38.86 20.71 36.70
C PHE A 108 39.28 22.09 37.27
N ALA A 109 38.36 22.86 37.87
CA ALA A 109 38.66 24.14 38.52
C ALA A 109 39.31 23.99 39.90
N ARG A 110 39.26 22.78 40.50
CA ARG A 110 39.98 22.43 41.75
C ARG A 110 41.37 21.86 41.49
N LEU A 111 41.67 21.49 40.25
CA LEU A 111 42.92 20.83 39.84
C LEU A 111 44.02 21.81 39.42
N TRP A 112 43.67 23.08 39.20
CA TRP A 112 44.60 24.13 38.77
C TRP A 112 44.68 25.30 39.77
N GLN A 113 44.55 25.01 41.07
CA GLN A 113 44.87 25.94 42.15
C GLN A 113 45.91 25.33 43.09
#